data_AF-A0A1G6NEM7-F1
#
_entry.id   AF-A0A1G6NEM7-F1
#
_cell.length_a   1.000
_cell.length_b   1.000
_cell.length_c   1.000
_cell.angle_alpha   90.00
_cell.angle_beta   90.00
_cell.angle_gamma   90.00
#
_symmetry.space_group_name_H-M   'P 1'
#
loop_
_entity.id
_entity.type
_entity.pdbx_description
1 polymer ?
#
loop_
_entity_poly.entity_id
_entity_poly.type
_entity_poly.pdbx_seq_one_letter_code
_entity_poly.pdbx_strand_id
1 'polypeptide(L)'
;MADEDDLEELLEELDTQGDLETAEQVLSLRIEKRRYDKPVTIIEGFDLPQSELKSTASALKSALGTGGTVDEDRIELQGDHRDRVPDLLRERGFEIRE
;
A
#
# COMPACT_ATOMS: atom_id res chain seq x y z
N MET A 1 -25.80 11.54 -14.06
CA MET A 1 -24.89 10.38 -13.91
C MET A 1 -23.53 11.00 -14.08
N ALA A 2 -22.89 11.36 -12.97
CA ALA A 2 -21.60 12.00 -13.00
C ALA A 2 -20.56 10.89 -13.22
N ASP A 3 -20.25 10.69 -14.49
CA ASP A 3 -18.92 10.51 -15.04
C ASP A 3 -17.97 9.59 -14.23
N GLU A 4 -18.10 8.28 -14.48
CA GLU A 4 -17.03 7.31 -14.20
C GLU A 4 -15.80 7.55 -15.11
N ASP A 5 -16.00 8.21 -16.26
CA ASP A 5 -14.95 8.57 -17.22
C ASP A 5 -13.98 9.66 -16.69
N ASP A 6 -14.44 10.60 -15.85
CA ASP A 6 -13.60 11.67 -15.26
C ASP A 6 -12.54 11.12 -14.28
N LEU A 7 -12.80 9.96 -13.66
CA LEU A 7 -11.87 9.35 -12.70
C LEU A 7 -10.71 8.64 -13.40
N GLU A 8 -10.97 8.11 -14.60
CA GLU A 8 -9.99 7.40 -15.43
C GLU A 8 -9.03 8.39 -16.10
N GLU A 9 -9.53 9.55 -16.53
CA GLU A 9 -8.72 10.65 -17.06
C GLU A 9 -7.79 11.26 -16.00
N LEU A 10 -8.25 11.34 -14.73
CA LEU A 10 -7.43 11.82 -13.61
C LEU A 10 -6.35 10.80 -13.19
N LEU A 11 -6.58 9.51 -13.44
CA LEU A 11 -5.59 8.44 -13.22
C LEU A 11 -4.50 8.46 -14.31
N GLU A 12 -4.85 8.74 -15.57
CA GLU A 12 -3.89 8.89 -16.67
C GLU A 12 -3.01 10.16 -16.55
N GLU A 13 -3.53 11.26 -16.00
CA GLU A 13 -2.73 12.46 -15.71
C GLU A 13 -1.71 12.26 -14.57
N LEU A 14 -2.02 11.42 -13.58
CA LEU A 14 -1.07 11.08 -12.51
C LEU A 14 0.06 10.15 -12.98
N ASP A 15 -0.20 9.33 -14.01
CA ASP A 15 0.79 8.38 -14.56
C ASP A 15 1.82 9.06 -15.46
N THR A 16 1.49 10.24 -16.02
CA THR A 16 2.39 10.99 -16.92
C THR A 16 3.30 12.00 -16.21
N GLN A 17 3.14 12.22 -14.90
CA GLN A 17 4.02 13.06 -14.07
C GLN A 17 4.80 12.22 -13.03
N GLY A 18 5.30 11.04 -13.41
CA GLY A 18 6.08 10.15 -12.54
C GLY A 18 7.52 9.90 -12.99
N ASP A 19 8.07 10.72 -13.89
CA ASP A 19 9.44 10.60 -14.38
C ASP A 19 10.41 11.28 -13.39
N LEU A 20 10.59 10.68 -12.20
CA LEU A 20 11.63 11.07 -11.25
C LEU A 20 12.13 9.83 -10.51
N GLU A 21 13.22 9.23 -11.02
CA GLU A 21 14.22 8.51 -10.22
C GLU A 21 13.67 7.78 -8.98
N THR A 22 12.72 6.86 -9.15
CA THR A 22 12.17 6.08 -8.05
C THR A 22 13.30 5.24 -7.48
N ALA A 23 13.94 5.72 -6.41
CA ALA A 23 14.83 4.92 -5.62
C ALA A 23 14.04 3.66 -5.26
N GLU A 24 14.46 2.50 -5.79
CA GLU A 24 13.83 1.22 -5.54
C GLU A 24 13.78 1.00 -4.02
N GLN A 25 12.63 1.34 -3.44
CA GLN A 25 12.44 1.31 -2.02
C GLN A 25 12.15 -0.12 -1.61
N VAL A 26 13.02 -0.67 -0.79
CA VAL A 26 12.87 -2.01 -0.23
C VAL A 26 12.07 -1.93 1.07
N LEU A 27 10.84 -2.43 1.02
CA LEU A 27 9.94 -2.57 2.17
C LEU A 27 10.12 -3.94 2.83
N SER A 28 9.89 -4.02 4.13
CA SER A 28 9.82 -5.29 4.86
C SER A 28 8.38 -5.67 5.15
N LEU A 29 8.03 -6.93 4.91
CA LEU A 29 6.72 -7.50 5.23
C LEU A 29 6.84 -8.52 6.36
N ARG A 30 5.98 -8.40 7.37
CA ARG A 30 5.90 -9.39 8.45
C ARG A 30 4.46 -9.61 8.91
N ILE A 31 4.21 -10.78 9.50
CA ILE A 31 2.92 -11.11 10.11
C ILE A 31 3.09 -11.12 11.62
N GLU A 32 2.26 -10.33 12.32
CA GLU A 32 2.13 -10.38 13.76
C GLU A 32 0.77 -10.93 14.17
N LYS A 33 0.68 -11.42 15.41
CA LYS A 33 -0.59 -11.83 16.01
C LYS A 33 -1.04 -10.78 17.02
N ARG A 34 -2.27 -10.30 16.86
CA ARG A 34 -2.93 -9.39 17.81
C ARG A 34 -3.92 -10.18 18.69
N ARG A 35 -4.90 -9.48 19.28
CA ARG A 35 -5.91 -10.09 20.16
C ARG A 35 -6.56 -11.32 19.51
N TYR A 36 -6.74 -12.37 20.31
CA TYR A 36 -7.35 -13.64 19.88
C TYR A 36 -6.60 -14.33 18.75
N ASP A 37 -5.27 -14.25 18.74
CA ASP A 37 -4.41 -14.87 17.70
C ASP A 37 -4.72 -14.40 16.27
N LYS A 38 -5.42 -13.26 16.12
CA LYS A 38 -5.77 -12.73 14.81
C LYS A 38 -4.51 -12.21 14.11
N PRO A 39 -4.23 -12.66 12.88
CA PRO A 39 -3.07 -12.19 12.13
C PRO A 39 -3.28 -10.74 11.69
N VAL A 40 -2.19 -9.99 11.69
CA VAL A 40 -2.07 -8.64 11.14
C VAL A 40 -0.82 -8.62 10.28
N THR A 41 -0.98 -8.16 9.05
CA THR A 41 0.12 -7.93 8.12
C THR A 41 0.69 -6.54 8.38
N ILE A 42 1.99 -6.46 8.63
CA ILE A 42 2.72 -5.21 8.89
C ILE A 42 3.69 -4.99 7.75
N ILE A 43 3.66 -3.78 7.19
CA ILE A 43 4.53 -3.33 6.11
C ILE A 43 5.30 -2.11 6.65
N GLU A 44 6.62 -2.17 6.56
CA GLU A 44 7.54 -1.18 7.13
C GLU A 44 8.62 -0.80 6.10
N GLY A 45 9.27 0.34 6.33
CA GLY A 45 10.37 0.83 5.50
C GLY A 45 9.96 1.80 4.41
N PHE A 46 8.79 2.43 4.52
CA PHE A 46 8.37 3.52 3.62
C PHE A 46 9.21 4.77 3.85
N ASP A 47 9.63 5.42 2.77
CA ASP A 47 10.37 6.70 2.73
C ASP A 47 9.52 7.66 1.90
N LEU A 48 8.27 7.77 2.32
CA LEU A 48 7.23 8.54 1.68
C LEU A 48 6.71 9.58 2.66
N PRO A 49 6.25 10.75 2.19
CA PRO A 49 5.54 11.67 3.06
C PRO A 49 4.25 11.01 3.59
N GLN A 50 3.84 11.42 4.79
CA GLN A 50 2.67 10.88 5.49
C GLN A 50 1.37 10.92 4.68
N SER A 51 1.22 11.85 3.74
CA SER A 51 0.09 11.90 2.80
C SER A 51 0.09 10.72 1.84
N GLU A 52 1.24 10.41 1.23
CA GLU A 52 1.41 9.30 0.29
C GLU A 52 1.33 7.94 1.00
N LEU A 53 1.85 7.85 2.23
CA LEU A 53 1.71 6.66 3.06
C LEU A 53 0.23 6.33 3.33
N LYS A 54 -0.58 7.37 3.63
CA LYS A 54 -2.03 7.21 3.82
C LYS A 54 -2.75 6.84 2.53
N SER A 55 -2.36 7.40 1.40
CA SER A 55 -2.91 7.03 0.08
C SER A 55 -2.59 5.57 -0.25
N THR A 56 -1.35 5.13 -0.04
CA THR A 56 -0.91 3.74 -0.22
C THR A 56 -1.69 2.79 0.67
N ALA A 57 -1.84 3.11 1.95
CA ALA A 57 -2.65 2.33 2.88
C ALA A 57 -4.13 2.26 2.46
N SER A 58 -4.69 3.35 1.94
CA SER A 58 -6.06 3.38 1.41
C SER A 58 -6.22 2.42 0.23
N ALA A 59 -5.29 2.48 -0.72
CA ALA A 59 -5.30 1.62 -1.90
C ALA A 59 -5.18 0.13 -1.53
N LEU A 60 -4.29 -0.22 -0.60
CA LEU A 60 -4.15 -1.60 -0.11
C LEU A 60 -5.41 -2.10 0.59
N LYS A 61 -6.03 -1.27 1.45
CA LYS A 61 -7.29 -1.62 2.13
C LYS A 61 -8.41 -1.88 1.13
N SER A 62 -8.55 -1.03 0.11
CA SER A 62 -9.55 -1.20 -0.94
C SER A 62 -9.32 -2.46 -1.76
N ALA A 63 -8.08 -2.75 -2.16
CA ALA A 63 -7.73 -3.94 -2.94
C ALA A 63 -7.92 -5.26 -2.16
N LEU A 64 -7.65 -5.24 -0.86
CA LEU A 64 -7.72 -6.43 -0.01
C LEU A 64 -9.09 -6.61 0.67
N GLY A 65 -9.95 -5.58 0.64
CA GLY A 65 -11.24 -5.58 1.33
C GLY A 65 -11.09 -5.68 2.85
N THR A 66 -10.03 -5.10 3.41
CA THR A 66 -9.68 -5.25 4.83
C THR A 66 -9.55 -3.91 5.54
N GLY A 67 -9.72 -3.95 6.87
CA GLY A 67 -9.38 -2.82 7.73
C GLY A 67 -7.87 -2.70 7.93
N GLY A 68 -7.42 -1.51 8.30
CA GLY A 68 -6.02 -1.26 8.57
C GLY A 68 -5.77 0.16 9.06
N THR A 69 -4.58 0.39 9.59
CA THR A 69 -4.12 1.70 10.07
C THR A 69 -2.74 2.02 9.53
N VAL A 70 -2.46 3.31 9.44
CA VAL A 70 -1.08 3.81 9.35
C VAL A 70 -0.69 4.17 10.77
N ASP A 71 0.44 3.65 11.23
CA ASP A 71 1.01 3.95 12.54
C ASP A 71 2.46 4.37 12.33
N GLU A 72 2.81 5.60 12.69
CA GLU A 72 4.14 6.17 12.42
C GLU A 72 4.50 6.01 10.93
N ASP A 73 5.46 5.13 10.61
CA ASP A 73 5.97 4.86 9.26
C ASP A 73 5.67 3.43 8.80
N ARG A 74 4.63 2.81 9.36
CA ARG A 74 4.16 1.47 8.99
C ARG A 74 2.69 1.41 8.63
N ILE A 75 2.35 0.47 7.77
CA ILE A 75 0.97 0.12 7.43
C ILE A 75 0.65 -1.22 8.09
N GLU A 76 -0.42 -1.24 8.87
CA GLU A 76 -0.98 -2.46 9.47
C GLU A 76 -2.30 -2.83 8.80
N LEU A 77 -2.42 -4.06 8.30
CA LEU A 77 -3.60 -4.59 7.64
C LEU A 77 -4.12 -5.81 8.39
N GLN A 78 -5.43 -5.85 8.65
CA GLN A 78 -6.04 -6.98 9.33
C GLN A 78 -6.04 -8.22 8.41
N GLY A 79 -5.65 -9.37 8.95
CA GLY A 79 -5.53 -10.61 8.19
C GLY A 79 -4.10 -10.94 7.80
N ASP A 80 -3.95 -12.14 7.22
CA ASP A 80 -2.71 -12.60 6.62
C ASP A 80 -2.80 -12.39 5.11
N HIS A 81 -2.02 -11.44 4.61
CA HIS A 81 -1.99 -11.08 3.19
C HIS A 81 -0.59 -11.21 2.59
N ARG A 82 0.24 -12.11 3.15
CA ARG A 82 1.61 -12.33 2.69
C ARG A 82 1.71 -12.69 1.20
N ASP A 83 0.65 -13.28 0.64
CA ASP A 83 0.63 -13.71 -0.76
C ASP A 83 0.15 -12.60 -1.70
N ARG A 84 -0.61 -11.61 -1.20
CA ARG A 84 -1.25 -10.57 -2.05
C ARG A 84 -0.59 -9.20 -1.92
N VAL A 85 -0.13 -8.85 -0.72
CA VAL A 85 0.49 -7.54 -0.45
C VAL A 85 1.77 -7.35 -1.26
N PRO A 86 2.68 -8.33 -1.39
CA PRO A 86 3.88 -8.13 -2.18
C PRO A 86 3.59 -7.80 -3.64
N ASP A 87 2.63 -8.48 -4.26
CA ASP A 87 2.29 -8.24 -5.67
C ASP A 87 1.69 -6.84 -5.85
N LEU A 88 0.78 -6.43 -4.96
CA LEU A 88 0.20 -5.07 -4.97
C LEU A 88 1.23 -3.97 -4.75
N LEU A 89 2.27 -4.22 -3.95
CA LEU A 89 3.33 -3.24 -3.70
C LEU A 89 4.33 -3.20 -4.86
N ARG A 90 4.65 -4.35 -5.48
CA ARG A 90 5.49 -4.42 -6.70
C ARG A 90 4.84 -3.73 -7.89
N GLU A 91 3.53 -3.87 -8.07
CA GLU A 91 2.75 -3.13 -9.08
C GLU A 91 2.85 -1.61 -8.91
N ARG A 92 3.17 -1.13 -7.71
CA ARG A 92 3.36 0.29 -7.39
C ARG A 92 4.84 0.72 -7.37
N GLY A 93 5.75 -0.15 -7.78
CA GLY A 93 7.19 0.15 -7.85
C GLY A 93 7.96 -0.05 -6.54
N PHE A 94 7.40 -0.73 -5.54
CA PHE A 94 8.12 -1.09 -4.31
C PHE A 94 8.74 -2.49 -4.41
N GLU A 95 9.97 -2.63 -3.90
CA GLU A 95 10.59 -3.93 -3.69
C GLU A 95 10.24 -4.48 -2.30
N ILE A 96 10.03 -5.79 -2.17
CA ILE A 96 9.75 -6.43 -0.88
C ILE A 96 10.90 -7.34 -0.48
N ARG A 97 11.40 -7.13 0.74
CA ARG A 97 12.32 -8.02 1.42
C ARG A 97 11.55 -9.04 2.24
N GLU A 98 11.72 -10.30 1.86
CA GLU A 98 11.23 -11.49 2.58
C GLU A 98 12.11 -11.87 3.78
#